data_AF-A0A2U2DEY6-F1
#
_entry.id   AF-A0A2U2DEY6-F1
#
_cell.length_a   1.000
_cell.length_b   1.000
_cell.length_c   1.000
_cell.angle_alpha   90.00
_cell.angle_beta   90.00
_cell.angle_gamma   90.00
#
_symmetry.space_group_name_H-M   'P 1'
#
loop_
_entity.id
_entity.type
_entity.pdbx_description
1 polymer ?
#
loop_
_entity_poly.entity_id
_entity_poly.type
_entity_poly.pdbx_seq_one_letter_code
_entity_poly.pdbx_strand_id
1 'polypeptide(L)'
;MTPFRGLSLGVLLIGLAGCSGENDFSDLDAYLNEVRLRPPGKIEPTPTFRSYPTFTYSAANLRSPFSRQVRIDMAGQKHGSRNVKPDPNRVKQYLEGFNIEQFEMVGTISNANGSFALLRGAGGVHRLKVGDYLGRNDGRIVAISGSQVDVVEIVPDGEGAWLERPRTIPLKEHS
;
A
#
# COMPACT_ATOMS: atom_id res chain seq x y z
N MET A 1 -118.97 -9.59 31.49
CA MET A 1 -118.20 -10.76 31.01
C MET A 1 -117.44 -10.37 29.76
N THR A 2 -116.14 -10.10 29.85
CA THR A 2 -115.26 -10.09 28.67
C THR A 2 -113.96 -10.87 28.99
N PRO A 3 -114.07 -12.19 29.26
CA PRO A 3 -112.89 -13.05 29.45
C PRO A 3 -112.02 -13.17 28.18
N PHE A 4 -112.52 -12.69 27.04
CA PHE A 4 -111.87 -12.80 25.73
C PHE A 4 -110.64 -11.89 25.53
N ARG A 5 -110.56 -10.73 26.22
CA ARG A 5 -109.39 -9.82 26.08
C ARG A 5 -108.14 -10.39 26.76
N GLY A 6 -108.29 -11.07 27.89
CA GLY A 6 -107.18 -11.75 28.58
C GLY A 6 -106.64 -12.93 27.77
N LEU A 7 -107.53 -13.67 27.08
CA LEU A 7 -107.15 -14.83 26.26
C LEU A 7 -106.31 -14.41 25.03
N SER A 8 -106.61 -13.26 24.41
CA SER A 8 -105.82 -12.73 23.28
C SER A 8 -104.39 -12.33 23.64
N LEU A 9 -104.19 -11.80 24.86
CA LEU A 9 -102.86 -11.40 25.33
C LEU A 9 -102.01 -12.61 25.75
N GLY A 10 -102.65 -13.65 26.32
CA GLY A 10 -101.98 -14.90 26.66
C GLY A 10 -101.48 -15.67 25.42
N VAL A 11 -102.28 -15.72 24.35
CA VAL A 11 -101.88 -16.36 23.08
C VAL A 11 -100.72 -15.61 22.41
N LEU A 12 -100.70 -14.28 22.48
CA LEU A 12 -99.59 -13.47 21.96
C LEU A 12 -98.27 -13.76 22.71
N LEU A 13 -98.31 -13.82 24.04
CA LEU A 13 -97.12 -14.13 24.87
C LEU A 13 -96.58 -15.55 24.65
N ILE A 14 -97.45 -16.54 24.38
CA ILE A 14 -97.03 -17.91 24.06
C ILE A 14 -96.38 -17.97 22.66
N GLY A 15 -96.85 -17.17 21.70
CA GLY A 15 -96.22 -17.06 20.37
C GLY A 15 -94.82 -16.43 20.39
N LEU A 16 -94.52 -15.59 21.39
CA LEU A 16 -93.19 -14.99 21.60
C LEU A 16 -92.19 -15.94 22.29
N ALA A 17 -92.65 -17.02 22.92
CA ALA A 17 -91.80 -17.99 23.62
C ALA A 17 -91.13 -19.03 22.68
N GLY A 18 -91.40 -18.99 21.37
CA GLY A 18 -90.79 -19.88 20.38
C GLY A 18 -89.41 -19.42 19.86
N CYS A 19 -88.94 -18.24 20.28
CA CYS A 19 -87.64 -17.70 19.88
C CYS A 19 -86.62 -17.82 21.02
N SER A 20 -86.41 -19.03 21.53
CA SER A 20 -85.26 -19.38 22.38
C SER A 20 -84.44 -20.45 21.67
N GLY A 21 -83.70 -20.04 20.64
CA GLY A 21 -82.68 -20.86 20.00
C GLY A 21 -81.47 -21.01 20.93
N GLU A 22 -81.63 -21.79 22.01
CA GLU A 22 -80.66 -21.89 23.09
C GLU A 22 -79.60 -23.00 22.88
N ASN A 23 -79.59 -23.71 21.74
CA ASN A 23 -78.68 -24.86 21.58
C ASN A 23 -78.01 -25.04 20.19
N ASP A 24 -78.15 -24.09 19.26
CA ASP A 24 -77.71 -24.29 17.86
C ASP A 24 -76.21 -24.04 17.61
N PHE A 25 -75.44 -23.67 18.65
CA PHE A 25 -74.01 -23.34 18.53
C PHE A 25 -73.07 -24.32 19.24
N SER A 26 -73.60 -25.41 19.79
CA SER A 26 -72.79 -26.43 20.49
C SER A 26 -71.70 -27.05 19.62
N ASP A 27 -71.94 -27.17 18.30
CA ASP A 27 -70.96 -27.64 17.31
C ASP A 27 -69.84 -26.61 17.09
N LEU A 28 -70.18 -25.32 17.03
CA LEU A 28 -69.19 -24.24 16.93
C LEU A 28 -68.32 -24.16 18.19
N ASP A 29 -68.92 -24.30 19.36
CA ASP A 29 -68.21 -24.32 20.64
C ASP A 29 -67.29 -25.53 20.75
N ALA A 30 -67.73 -26.70 20.29
CA ALA A 30 -66.90 -27.91 20.22
C ALA A 30 -65.71 -27.71 19.29
N TYR A 31 -65.92 -27.17 18.08
CA TYR A 31 -64.86 -26.89 17.11
C TYR A 31 -63.87 -25.83 17.63
N LEU A 32 -64.35 -24.75 18.26
CA LEU A 32 -63.49 -23.73 18.85
C LEU A 32 -62.64 -24.31 19.98
N ASN A 33 -63.19 -25.19 20.81
CA ASN A 33 -62.43 -25.88 21.85
C ASN A 33 -61.38 -26.82 21.25
N GLU A 34 -61.72 -27.57 20.20
CA GLU A 34 -60.77 -28.42 19.49
C GLU A 34 -59.60 -27.59 18.92
N VAL A 35 -59.88 -26.48 18.23
CA VAL A 35 -58.87 -25.62 17.63
C VAL A 35 -57.98 -24.96 18.68
N ARG A 36 -58.54 -24.56 19.83
CA ARG A 36 -57.76 -24.01 20.96
C ARG A 36 -56.79 -25.01 21.58
N LEU A 37 -57.14 -26.30 21.54
CA LEU A 37 -56.29 -27.38 22.06
C LEU A 37 -55.18 -27.81 21.08
N ARG A 38 -55.23 -27.35 19.81
CA ARG A 38 -54.17 -27.65 18.85
C ARG A 38 -52.90 -26.87 19.22
N PRO A 39 -51.78 -27.55 19.49
CA PRO A 39 -50.53 -26.87 19.81
C PRO A 39 -50.05 -26.06 18.60
N PRO A 40 -49.45 -24.87 18.82
CA PRO A 40 -48.90 -24.07 17.74
C PRO A 40 -47.81 -24.89 17.00
N GLY A 41 -47.85 -24.83 15.67
CA GLY A 41 -46.83 -25.45 14.82
C GLY A 41 -45.44 -24.87 15.11
N LYS A 42 -44.39 -25.65 14.83
CA LYS A 42 -43.01 -25.17 14.97
C LYS A 42 -42.78 -24.03 13.97
N ILE A 43 -42.48 -22.84 14.50
CA ILE A 43 -42.09 -21.68 13.71
C ILE A 43 -40.61 -21.84 13.34
N GLU A 44 -40.27 -21.66 12.07
CA GLU A 44 -38.86 -21.66 11.66
C GLU A 44 -38.12 -20.51 12.36
N PRO A 45 -36.96 -20.78 12.97
CA PRO A 45 -36.20 -19.73 13.64
C PRO A 45 -35.73 -18.69 12.63
N THR A 46 -35.85 -17.42 13.00
CA THR A 46 -35.38 -16.30 12.18
C THR A 46 -33.89 -16.48 11.85
N PRO A 47 -33.48 -16.30 10.58
CA PRO A 47 -32.08 -16.44 10.19
C PRO A 47 -31.20 -15.48 11.00
N THR A 48 -30.13 -16.01 11.57
CA THR A 48 -29.16 -15.20 12.32
C THR A 48 -28.24 -14.48 11.35
N PHE A 49 -28.24 -13.15 11.37
CA PHE A 49 -27.27 -12.35 10.62
C PHE A 49 -25.86 -12.57 11.20
N ARG A 50 -24.92 -13.01 10.36
CA ARG A 50 -23.51 -13.07 10.72
C ARG A 50 -22.91 -11.68 10.57
N SER A 51 -22.31 -11.15 11.64
CA SER A 51 -21.53 -9.92 11.54
C SER A 51 -20.25 -10.18 10.77
N TYR A 52 -19.87 -9.22 9.91
CA TYR A 52 -18.58 -9.26 9.24
C TYR A 52 -17.48 -8.93 10.26
N PRO A 53 -16.35 -9.65 10.26
CA PRO A 53 -15.22 -9.29 11.12
C PRO A 53 -14.68 -7.92 10.71
N THR A 54 -14.41 -7.07 11.70
CA THR A 54 -13.72 -5.80 11.48
C THR A 54 -12.27 -6.08 11.13
N PHE A 55 -11.82 -5.64 9.96
CA PHE A 55 -10.42 -5.69 9.58
C PHE A 55 -9.71 -4.42 10.05
N THR A 56 -8.69 -4.56 10.89
CA THR A 56 -7.84 -3.44 11.31
C THR A 56 -6.64 -3.33 10.38
N TYR A 57 -6.47 -2.16 9.75
CA TYR A 57 -5.38 -1.93 8.82
C TYR A 57 -4.06 -1.68 9.56
N SER A 58 -3.22 -2.71 9.71
CA SER A 58 -1.92 -2.60 10.38
C SER A 58 -0.81 -2.01 9.50
N ALA A 59 -1.06 -1.80 8.20
CA ALA A 59 -0.04 -1.37 7.25
C ALA A 59 0.25 0.14 7.23
N ALA A 60 -0.46 0.93 8.04
CA ALA A 60 -0.18 2.36 8.21
C ALA A 60 1.21 2.63 8.83
N ASN A 61 1.72 1.72 9.65
CA ASN A 61 3.03 1.83 10.29
C ASN A 61 4.16 1.20 9.45
N LEU A 62 3.85 0.54 8.32
CA LEU A 62 4.87 0.01 7.43
C LEU A 62 5.41 1.11 6.52
N ARG A 63 6.69 0.98 6.15
CA ARG A 63 7.32 1.86 5.17
C ARG A 63 6.54 1.82 3.86
N SER A 64 6.33 2.98 3.24
CA SER A 64 5.63 3.09 1.97
C SER A 64 6.33 2.25 0.89
N PRO A 65 5.61 1.36 0.18
CA PRO A 65 6.17 0.57 -0.91
C PRO A 65 6.59 1.41 -2.12
N PHE A 66 6.11 2.67 -2.21
CA PHE A 66 6.44 3.61 -3.27
C PHE A 66 7.58 4.56 -2.91
N SER A 67 8.11 4.48 -1.69
CA SER A 67 9.29 5.26 -1.30
C SER A 67 10.55 4.65 -1.89
N ARG A 68 11.34 5.49 -2.60
CA ARG A 68 12.62 5.09 -3.21
C ARG A 68 13.45 4.32 -2.18
N GLN A 69 13.93 3.13 -2.56
CA GLN A 69 14.83 2.35 -1.72
C GLN A 69 16.16 3.12 -1.65
N VAL A 70 16.42 3.81 -0.55
CA VAL A 70 17.77 4.31 -0.29
C VAL A 70 18.59 3.07 0.05
N ARG A 71 19.49 2.66 -0.85
CA ARG A 71 20.57 1.75 -0.47
C ARG A 71 21.38 2.50 0.58
N ILE A 72 21.08 2.24 1.85
CA ILE A 72 21.99 2.57 2.92
C ILE A 72 23.12 1.58 2.71
N ASP A 73 24.13 1.98 1.94
CA ASP A 73 25.39 1.25 1.90
C ASP A 73 25.97 1.35 3.31
N MET A 74 25.56 0.43 4.20
CA MET A 74 26.26 0.10 5.45
C MET A 74 27.57 -0.65 5.13
N ALA A 75 28.19 -0.36 3.99
CA ALA A 75 29.46 -0.89 3.55
C ALA A 75 30.59 -0.04 4.13
N GLY A 76 30.71 -0.08 5.46
CA GLY A 76 31.93 0.21 6.19
C GLY A 76 32.34 1.68 6.25
N GLN A 77 32.50 2.17 7.48
CA GLN A 77 33.66 3.01 7.78
C GLN A 77 34.90 2.19 7.40
N LYS A 78 35.27 2.21 6.12
CA LYS A 78 36.57 1.74 5.68
C LYS A 78 37.56 2.66 6.38
N HIS A 79 38.32 2.13 7.33
CA HIS A 79 39.41 2.88 7.93
C HIS A 79 40.40 3.22 6.82
N GLY A 80 40.90 4.47 6.80
CA GLY A 80 41.86 4.91 5.79
C GLY A 80 43.03 3.93 5.67
N SER A 81 43.33 3.48 4.45
CA SER A 81 44.48 2.62 4.19
C SER A 81 45.71 3.48 3.98
N ARG A 82 46.77 3.25 4.77
CA ARG A 82 48.09 3.90 4.57
C ARG A 82 48.72 3.64 3.21
N ASN A 83 48.26 2.60 2.50
CA ASN A 83 48.81 2.19 1.22
C ASN A 83 48.18 2.91 0.02
N VAL A 84 47.09 3.67 0.24
CA VAL A 84 46.46 4.49 -0.80
C VAL A 84 47.02 5.90 -0.66
N LYS A 85 47.56 6.48 -1.73
CA LYS A 85 48.03 7.87 -1.75
C LYS A 85 47.87 8.43 -3.16
N PRO A 86 47.51 9.71 -3.32
CA PRO A 86 47.57 10.37 -4.62
C PRO A 86 48.99 10.35 -5.18
N ASP A 87 49.16 9.97 -6.44
CA ASP A 87 50.47 9.97 -7.11
C ASP A 87 50.86 11.40 -7.51
N PRO A 88 51.86 12.03 -6.85
CA PRO A 88 52.25 13.40 -7.15
C PRO A 88 53.04 13.54 -8.46
N ASN A 89 53.57 12.44 -8.99
CA ASN A 89 54.44 12.46 -10.19
C ASN A 89 53.63 12.32 -11.49
N ARG A 90 52.34 11.97 -11.39
CA ARG A 90 51.45 11.84 -12.53
C ARG A 90 51.07 13.22 -13.08
N VAL A 91 51.02 13.33 -14.42
CA VAL A 91 50.45 14.50 -15.09
C VAL A 91 48.95 14.56 -14.82
N LYS A 92 48.50 15.66 -14.22
CA LYS A 92 47.07 15.91 -13.97
C LYS A 92 46.32 16.16 -15.28
N GLN A 93 45.13 15.61 -15.37
CA GLN A 93 44.18 15.84 -16.45
C GLN A 93 43.42 17.15 -16.22
N TYR A 94 42.91 17.74 -17.29
CA TYR A 94 42.17 19.00 -17.25
C TYR A 94 40.97 18.94 -16.27
N LEU A 95 40.26 17.80 -16.23
CA LEU A 95 39.04 17.63 -15.43
C LEU A 95 39.29 17.46 -13.93
N GLU A 96 40.55 17.38 -13.50
CA GLU A 96 40.93 17.31 -12.09
C GLU A 96 40.95 18.68 -11.40
N GLY A 97 40.89 19.79 -12.15
CA GLY A 97 40.76 21.14 -11.57
C GLY A 97 39.37 21.44 -10.97
N PHE A 98 38.42 20.54 -11.19
CA PHE A 98 36.99 20.76 -11.07
C PHE A 98 36.40 19.86 -9.97
N ASN A 99 35.45 20.36 -9.18
CA ASN A 99 34.72 19.51 -8.21
C ASN A 99 33.95 18.40 -8.96
N ILE A 100 33.97 17.17 -8.44
CA ILE A 100 33.29 16.02 -9.05
C ILE A 100 31.78 16.23 -9.18
N GLU A 101 31.18 17.00 -8.26
CA GLU A 101 29.73 17.22 -8.17
C GLU A 101 29.18 18.07 -9.33
N GLN A 102 30.04 18.76 -10.07
CA GLN A 102 29.61 19.53 -11.24
C GLN A 102 29.50 18.66 -12.50
N PHE A 103 29.97 17.43 -12.45
CA PHE A 103 29.93 16.54 -13.60
C PHE A 103 28.59 15.83 -13.68
N GLU A 104 27.96 15.92 -14.85
CA GLU A 104 26.74 15.20 -15.17
C GLU A 104 27.03 14.20 -16.28
N MET A 105 26.63 12.95 -16.12
CA MET A 105 26.71 11.97 -17.20
C MET A 105 25.62 12.25 -18.24
N VAL A 106 26.03 12.45 -19.48
CA VAL A 106 25.14 12.71 -20.62
C VAL A 106 24.87 11.45 -21.43
N GLY A 107 25.80 10.47 -21.39
CA GLY A 107 25.62 9.22 -22.09
C GLY A 107 26.91 8.40 -22.18
N THR A 108 26.86 7.35 -22.99
CA THR A 108 28.03 6.57 -23.36
C THR A 108 28.10 6.46 -24.88
N ILE A 109 29.32 6.34 -25.39
CA ILE A 109 29.56 6.02 -26.80
C ILE A 109 30.53 4.85 -26.85
N SER A 110 30.28 3.92 -27.76
CA SER A 110 31.18 2.80 -28.03
C SER A 110 31.54 2.78 -29.51
N ASN A 111 32.80 2.50 -29.80
CA ASN A 111 33.30 2.29 -31.15
C ASN A 111 34.35 1.18 -31.14
N ALA A 112 34.98 0.92 -32.29
CA ALA A 112 36.04 -0.07 -32.42
C ALA A 112 37.24 0.16 -31.46
N ASN A 113 37.42 1.39 -30.98
CA ASN A 113 38.52 1.78 -30.07
C ASN A 113 38.13 1.68 -28.59
N GLY A 114 36.89 1.32 -28.25
CA GLY A 114 36.44 1.07 -26.88
C GLY A 114 35.15 1.79 -26.49
N SER A 115 34.78 1.64 -25.22
CA SER A 115 33.63 2.30 -24.59
C SER A 115 34.08 3.54 -23.82
N PHE A 116 33.36 4.64 -24.01
CA PHE A 116 33.63 5.92 -23.38
C PHE A 116 32.37 6.48 -22.73
N ALA A 117 32.56 7.13 -21.58
CA ALA A 117 31.55 7.95 -20.93
C ALA A 117 31.61 9.39 -21.46
N LEU A 118 30.44 10.01 -21.61
CA LEU A 118 30.30 11.43 -21.90
C LEU A 118 29.88 12.14 -20.62
N LEU A 119 30.78 12.95 -20.06
CA LEU A 119 30.51 13.80 -18.90
C LEU A 119 30.44 15.27 -19.33
N ARG A 120 29.41 15.97 -18.90
CA ARG A 120 29.29 17.42 -19.01
C ARG A 120 29.85 18.07 -17.75
N GLY A 121 30.72 19.06 -17.93
CA GLY A 121 31.31 19.85 -16.85
C GLY A 121 32.41 20.75 -17.39
N ALA A 122 32.98 21.62 -16.56
CA ALA A 122 34.05 22.55 -16.98
C ALA A 122 33.72 23.40 -18.24
N GLY A 123 32.43 23.64 -18.50
CA GLY A 123 31.98 24.40 -19.67
C GLY A 123 31.82 23.59 -20.97
N GLY A 124 31.98 22.26 -20.95
CA GLY A 124 31.86 21.42 -22.14
C GLY A 124 31.40 19.99 -21.88
N VAL A 125 31.38 19.17 -22.94
CA VAL A 125 31.20 17.71 -22.85
C VAL A 125 32.53 17.05 -23.16
N HIS A 126 32.97 16.19 -22.24
CA HIS A 126 34.25 15.50 -22.31
C HIS A 126 34.02 14.00 -22.40
N ARG A 127 34.86 13.35 -23.21
CA ARG A 127 34.87 11.91 -23.40
C ARG A 127 35.95 11.30 -22.49
N LEU A 128 35.57 10.37 -21.62
CA LEU A 128 36.49 9.66 -20.73
C LEU A 128 36.36 8.14 -20.89
N LYS A 129 37.46 7.43 -20.63
CA LYS A 129 37.51 5.96 -20.57
C LYS A 129 37.79 5.47 -19.15
N VAL A 130 37.64 4.17 -18.95
CA VAL A 130 38.06 3.52 -17.69
C VAL A 130 39.55 3.78 -17.44
N GLY A 131 39.87 4.22 -16.23
CA GLY A 131 41.22 4.61 -15.81
C GLY A 131 41.55 6.09 -15.97
N ASP A 132 40.71 6.90 -16.62
CA ASP A 132 40.89 8.35 -16.64
C ASP A 132 40.53 8.97 -15.28
N TYR A 133 41.01 10.19 -15.06
CA TYR A 133 40.89 10.91 -13.80
C TYR A 133 40.05 12.18 -13.99
N LEU A 134 39.21 12.47 -13.01
CA LEU A 134 38.41 13.68 -12.92
C LEU A 134 38.19 14.04 -11.45
N GLY A 135 37.79 15.27 -11.19
CA GLY A 135 37.56 15.71 -9.82
C GLY A 135 38.85 16.13 -9.11
N ARG A 136 38.73 17.03 -8.13
CA ARG A 136 39.87 17.54 -7.33
C ARG A 136 40.54 16.50 -6.44
N ASN A 137 39.87 15.39 -6.17
CA ASN A 137 40.29 14.35 -5.23
C ASN A 137 40.81 13.10 -5.95
N ASP A 138 41.55 13.27 -7.06
CA ASP A 138 42.11 12.17 -7.87
C ASP A 138 41.07 11.08 -8.21
N GLY A 139 39.87 11.49 -8.62
CA GLY A 139 38.76 10.59 -8.91
C GLY A 139 39.01 9.74 -10.15
N ARG A 140 39.35 8.47 -9.95
CA ARG A 140 39.63 7.52 -11.04
C ARG A 140 38.35 6.80 -11.47
N ILE A 141 38.07 6.78 -12.77
CA ILE A 141 36.97 5.98 -13.33
C ILE A 141 37.33 4.49 -13.23
N VAL A 142 36.51 3.73 -12.50
CA VAL A 142 36.67 2.28 -12.33
C VAL A 142 35.77 1.48 -13.26
N ALA A 143 34.57 1.99 -13.55
CA ALA A 143 33.63 1.35 -14.45
C ALA A 143 32.74 2.38 -15.16
N ILE A 144 32.31 2.02 -16.37
CA ILE A 144 31.37 2.79 -17.18
C ILE A 144 30.24 1.85 -17.57
N SER A 145 29.01 2.24 -17.27
CA SER A 145 27.79 1.54 -17.68
C SER A 145 26.88 2.48 -18.47
N GLY A 146 25.81 1.94 -19.06
CA GLY A 146 24.86 2.75 -19.83
C GLY A 146 24.10 3.78 -18.99
N SER A 147 23.92 3.52 -17.69
CA SER A 147 23.11 4.33 -16.77
C SER A 147 23.91 5.09 -15.72
N GLN A 148 25.19 4.78 -15.54
CA GLN A 148 26.05 5.43 -14.55
C GLN A 148 27.54 5.26 -14.84
N VAL A 149 28.35 6.16 -14.28
CA VAL A 149 29.82 6.06 -14.21
C VAL A 149 30.23 5.89 -12.75
N ASP A 150 31.06 4.89 -12.48
CA ASP A 150 31.60 4.64 -11.15
C ASP A 150 33.02 5.18 -11.04
N VAL A 151 33.25 5.98 -10.01
CA VAL A 151 34.49 6.72 -9.74
C VAL A 151 34.95 6.42 -8.32
N VAL A 152 36.25 6.29 -8.11
CA VAL A 152 36.84 6.20 -6.76
C VAL A 152 37.72 7.42 -6.54
N GLU A 153 37.35 8.24 -5.55
CA GLU A 153 38.14 9.39 -5.11
C GLU A 153 39.08 9.00 -3.96
N ILE A 154 40.17 9.75 -3.82
CA ILE A 154 41.11 9.61 -2.71
C ILE A 154 41.02 10.87 -1.84
N VAL A 155 40.55 10.71 -0.61
CA VAL A 155 40.26 11.80 0.32
C VAL A 155 41.09 11.62 1.59
N PRO A 156 41.65 12.68 2.19
CA PRO A 156 42.37 12.54 3.46
C PRO A 156 41.40 12.18 4.60
N ASP A 157 41.81 11.26 5.48
CA ASP A 157 41.01 10.78 6.63
C ASP A 157 41.17 11.66 7.88
N GLY A 158 41.89 12.78 7.78
CA GLY A 158 42.17 13.71 8.89
C GLY A 158 43.32 13.28 9.82
N GLU A 159 43.60 11.98 9.96
CA GLU A 159 44.69 11.45 10.79
C GLU A 159 45.99 11.16 10.00
N GLY A 160 46.12 11.74 8.80
CA GLY A 160 47.28 11.56 7.91
C GLY A 160 47.23 10.29 7.03
N ALA A 161 46.18 9.48 7.15
CA ALA A 161 45.86 8.40 6.21
C ALA A 161 44.96 8.91 5.06
N TRP A 162 44.86 8.11 3.99
CA TRP A 162 43.95 8.37 2.88
C TRP A 162 42.86 7.31 2.81
N LEU A 163 41.70 7.72 2.32
CA LEU A 163 40.51 6.91 2.18
C LEU A 163 40.04 6.91 0.73
N GLU A 164 39.76 5.72 0.21
CA GLU A 164 39.05 5.55 -1.06
C GLU A 164 37.55 5.77 -0.84
N ARG A 165 37.00 6.79 -1.50
CA ARG A 165 35.57 7.10 -1.47
C ARG A 165 34.94 6.74 -2.81
N PRO A 166 34.14 5.67 -2.89
CA PRO A 166 33.37 5.37 -4.09
C PRO A 166 32.29 6.43 -4.31
N ARG A 167 32.14 6.85 -5.56
CA ARG A 167 31.12 7.80 -6.03
C ARG A 167 30.55 7.28 -7.34
N THR A 168 29.26 7.49 -7.51
CA THR A 168 28.56 7.14 -8.75
C THR A 168 27.95 8.41 -9.34
N ILE A 169 28.19 8.64 -10.63
CA ILE A 169 27.58 9.72 -11.41
C ILE A 169 26.50 9.08 -12.29
N PRO A 170 25.21 9.23 -11.95
CA PRO A 170 24.12 8.66 -12.73
C PRO A 170 23.93 9.42 -14.04
N LEU A 171 23.38 8.72 -15.04
CA LEU A 171 22.90 9.31 -16.28
C LEU A 171 21.82 10.34 -15.96
N LYS A 172 21.94 11.54 -16.55
CA LYS A 172 20.93 12.58 -16.42
C LYS A 172 19.63 12.12 -17.08
N GLU A 173 18.61 11.82 -16.27
CA GLU A 173 17.26 11.57 -16.76
C GLU A 173 16.59 12.91 -17.13
N HIS A 174 15.86 12.92 -18.25
CA HIS A 174 15.07 14.08 -18.66
C HIS A 174 13.94 14.30 -17.65
N SER A 175 13.88 15.48 -17.02
CA SER A 175 12.73 15.96 -16.24
C SER A 175 11.77 16.75 -17.12
#